data_AF-A0A7Z9F4E4-F1
#
_entry.id   AF-A0A7Z9F4E4-F1
#
_cell.length_a   1.000
_cell.length_b   1.000
_cell.length_c   1.000
_cell.angle_alpha   90.00
_cell.angle_beta   90.00
_cell.angle_gamma   90.00
#
_symmetry.space_group_name_H-M   'P 1'
#
loop_
_entity.id
_entity.type
_entity.pdbx_description
1 polymer ?
#
loop_
_entity_poly.entity_id
_entity_poly.type
_entity_poly.pdbx_seq_one_letter_code
_entity_poly.pdbx_strand_id
1 'polypeptide(L)' 'MIKHRNMWLQVLLFIITLRIYGIYWYCSTFKEMVEHQDQEENAVLWTILALTPIANLFSFWKHGGLVEGVTNNK' A
#
# COMPACT_ATOMS: atom_id res chain seq x y z
N MET A 1 -19.74 12.20 -1.72
CA MET A 1 -20.19 12.36 -0.30
C MET A 1 -19.14 11.74 0.61
N ILE A 2 -18.42 12.54 1.40
CA ILE A 2 -17.38 12.04 2.34
C ILE A 2 -18.05 11.27 3.48
N LYS A 3 -17.69 9.99 3.65
CA LYS A 3 -18.23 9.16 4.74
C LYS A 3 -17.48 9.45 6.04
N HIS A 4 -18.20 9.76 7.11
CA HIS A 4 -17.60 9.85 8.45
C HIS A 4 -17.27 8.45 8.96
N ARG A 5 -15.98 8.17 9.25
CA ARG A 5 -15.51 6.84 9.69
C ARG A 5 -14.83 6.95 11.06
N ASN A 6 -15.02 5.93 11.90
CA ASN A 6 -14.38 5.86 13.21
C ASN A 6 -12.90 5.44 13.06
N MET A 7 -11.97 6.35 13.37
CA MET A 7 -10.53 6.13 13.27
C MET A 7 -10.05 4.93 14.10
N TRP A 8 -10.63 4.71 15.29
CA TRP A 8 -10.23 3.59 16.16
C TRP A 8 -10.54 2.24 15.53
N LEU A 9 -11.74 2.10 14.97
CA LEU A 9 -12.17 0.88 14.27
C LEU A 9 -11.28 0.64 13.04
N GLN A 10 -10.86 1.71 12.38
CA GLN A 10 -9.98 1.63 11.21
C GLN A 10 -8.59 1.08 11.56
N VAL A 11 -7.99 1.54 12.66
CA VAL A 11 -6.71 1.02 13.16
C VAL A 11 -6.85 -0.43 13.61
N LEU A 12 -7.94 -0.79 14.29
CA LEU A 12 -8.20 -2.16 14.71
C LEU A 12 -8.30 -3.11 13.51
N LEU A 13 -9.09 -2.75 12.50
CA LEU A 13 -9.24 -3.54 11.27
C LEU A 13 -7.93 -3.60 10.47
N PHE A 14 -7.11 -2.54 10.48
CA PHE A 14 -5.81 -2.54 9.84
C PHE A 14 -4.87 -3.60 10.43
N ILE A 15 -4.86 -3.74 11.76
CA ILE A 15 -4.05 -4.74 12.47
C ILE A 15 -4.59 -6.15 12.20
N ILE A 16 -5.89 -6.36 12.40
CA ILE A 16 -6.53 -7.69 12.26
C ILE A 16 -6.36 -8.25 10.83
N THR A 17 -6.44 -7.40 9.82
CA THR A 17 -6.34 -7.82 8.41
C THR A 17 -4.92 -7.76 7.84
N LEU A 18 -3.90 -7.58 8.69
CA LEU A 18 -2.50 -7.47 8.25
C LEU A 18 -2.32 -6.45 7.12
N ARG A 19 -2.85 -5.23 7.32
CA ARG A 19 -2.78 -4.08 6.39
C ARG A 19 -3.66 -4.18 5.14
N ILE A 20 -4.30 -5.31 4.83
CA ILE A 20 -5.17 -5.44 3.65
C ILE A 20 -6.32 -4.43 3.69
N TYR A 21 -6.94 -4.24 4.86
CA TYR A 21 -7.98 -3.24 5.05
C TYR A 21 -7.48 -1.80 4.80
N GLY A 22 -6.20 -1.53 5.09
CA GLY A 22 -5.56 -0.24 4.79
C GLY A 22 -5.52 0.07 3.30
N ILE A 23 -5.25 -0.93 2.46
CA ILE A 23 -5.22 -0.80 1.00
C ILE A 23 -6.64 -0.49 0.48
N TYR A 24 -7.64 -1.24 0.94
CA TYR A 24 -9.05 -0.98 0.61
C TYR A 24 -9.47 0.44 1.00
N TRP A 25 -9.12 0.85 2.22
CA TRP A 25 -9.47 2.17 2.73
C TRP A 25 -8.78 3.30 1.96
N TYR A 26 -7.49 3.15 1.64
CA TYR A 26 -6.76 4.10 0.81
C TYR A 26 -7.44 4.29 -0.56
N CYS A 27 -7.74 3.19 -1.26
CA CYS A 27 -8.44 3.25 -2.55
C CYS A 27 -9.82 3.91 -2.43
N SER A 28 -10.61 3.54 -1.42
CA SER A 28 -11.94 4.14 -1.20
C SER A 28 -11.86 5.62 -0.90
N THR A 29 -10.90 6.06 -0.09
CA THR A 29 -10.75 7.47 0.31
C THR A 29 -10.22 8.29 -0.86
N PHE A 30 -9.28 7.74 -1.63
CA PHE A 30 -8.77 8.39 -2.84
C PHE A 30 -9.89 8.59 -3.89
N LYS A 31 -10.76 7.57 -4.11
CA LYS A 31 -11.93 7.73 -5.00
C LYS A 31 -12.86 8.85 -4.53
N GLU A 32 -13.13 8.92 -3.23
CA GLU A 32 -13.95 10.01 -2.66
C GLU A 32 -13.30 11.38 -2.91
N MET A 33 -11.98 11.51 -2.76
CA MET A 33 -11.27 12.78 -3.01
C MET A 33 -11.28 13.19 -4.50
N VAL A 34 -11.05 12.24 -5.40
CA VAL A 34 -11.05 12.45 -6.85
C VAL A 34 -12.42 12.92 -7.33
N GLU A 35 -13.49 12.24 -6.88
CA GLU A 35 -14.88 12.63 -7.17
C GLU A 35 -15.21 14.02 -6.62
N HIS A 36 -14.66 14.38 -5.45
CA HIS A 36 -14.87 15.69 -4.85
C HIS A 36 -14.08 16.83 -5.51
N GLN A 37 -12.98 16.53 -6.21
CA GLN A 37 -12.17 17.53 -6.93
C GLN A 37 -12.45 17.57 -8.44
N ASP A 38 -13.46 16.84 -8.92
CA ASP A 38 -13.81 16.73 -10.34
C ASP A 38 -12.60 16.31 -11.21
N GLN A 39 -11.70 15.50 -10.64
CA GLN A 39 -10.53 14.98 -11.35
C GLN A 39 -10.88 13.61 -11.95
N GLU A 40 -10.35 13.30 -13.13
CA GLU A 40 -10.46 11.96 -13.72
C GLU A 40 -9.20 11.14 -13.43
N GLU A 41 -8.98 10.79 -12.16
CA GLU A 41 -7.84 9.95 -11.76
C GLU A 41 -8.23 8.54 -11.35
N ASN A 42 -7.37 7.57 -11.69
CA ASN A 42 -7.58 6.18 -11.31
C ASN A 42 -6.98 5.88 -9.93
N ALA A 43 -7.84 5.88 -8.91
CA ALA A 43 -7.48 5.54 -7.54
C ALA A 43 -6.76 4.19 -7.37
N VAL A 44 -7.08 3.20 -8.22
CA VAL A 44 -6.45 1.87 -8.14
C VAL A 44 -4.98 1.95 -8.56
N LEU A 45 -4.67 2.72 -9.61
CA LEU A 45 -3.29 2.91 -10.07
C LEU A 45 -2.43 3.54 -8.97
N TRP A 46 -2.92 4.62 -8.35
CA TRP A 46 -2.22 5.29 -7.25
C TRP A 46 -2.07 4.40 -6.02
N THR A 47 -3.05 3.54 -5.74
CA THR A 47 -2.95 2.55 -4.66
C THR A 47 -1.84 1.53 -4.92
N ILE A 48 -1.70 1.04 -6.15
CA ILE A 48 -0.62 0.12 -6.52
C ILE A 48 0.74 0.82 -6.43
N LEU A 49 0.82 2.07 -6.90
CA LEU A 49 2.04 2.87 -6.84
C LEU A 49 2.49 3.12 -5.38
N ALA A 50 1.54 3.31 -4.47
CA ALA A 50 1.83 3.43 -3.03
C ALA A 50 2.41 2.14 -2.42
N LEU A 51 2.19 0.97 -3.04
CA LEU A 51 2.76 -0.31 -2.63
C LEU A 51 4.16 -0.58 -3.24
N THR A 52 4.53 0.12 -4.32
CA THR A 52 5.85 0.03 -4.96
C THR A 52 7.04 0.07 -4.00
N PRO A 53 7.14 0.97 -3.00
CA PRO A 53 8.28 0.97 -2.08
C PRO A 53 8.40 -0.31 -1.25
N ILE A 54 7.29 -0.98 -0.93
CA ILE A 54 7.30 -2.24 -0.19
C ILE A 54 7.87 -3.36 -1.08
N ALA A 55 7.42 -3.42 -2.34
CA ALA A 55 7.96 -4.37 -3.31
C ALA A 55 9.45 -4.14 -3.57
N ASN A 56 9.88 -2.87 -3.61
CA ASN A 56 11.27 -2.49 -3.80
C ASN A 56 12.17 -2.97 -2.63
N LEU A 57 11.71 -2.82 -1.39
CA LEU A 57 12.43 -3.34 -0.21
C LEU A 57 12.61 -4.87 -0.28
N PHE A 58 11.59 -5.61 -0.70
CA PHE A 58 11.69 -7.06 -0.87
C PHE A 58 12.68 -7.44 -1.99
N SER A 59 12.68 -6.69 -3.09
CA SER A 59 13.65 -6.86 -4.17
C SER A 59 15.10 -6.70 -3.67
N PHE A 60 15.37 -5.65 -2.88
CA PHE A 60 16.69 -5.43 -2.30
C PHE A 60 17.14 -6.54 -1.36
N TRP A 61 16.24 -7.04 -0.50
CA TRP A 61 16.54 -8.16 0.38
C TRP A 61 16.92 -9.42 -0.41
N LYS A 62 16.17 -9.75 -1.46
CA LYS A 62 16.48 -10.90 -2.34
C LYS A 62 17.83 -10.70 -3.05
N HIS A 63 18.10 -9.50 -3.55
CA HIS A 63 19.37 -9.19 -4.21
C HIS A 63 20.57 -9.37 -3.26
N GLY A 64 20.45 -8.88 -2.02
CA GLY A 64 21.49 -9.06 -0.99
C GLY A 64 21.83 -10.52 -0.72
N GLY A 65 20.82 -11.39 -0.57
CA GLY A 65 21.04 -12.82 -0.36
C GLY A 65 21.73 -13.53 -1.54
N LEU A 66 21.46 -13.09 -2.78
CA LEU A 66 22.17 -13.62 -3.96
C LEU A 66 23.65 -13.19 -3.99
N VAL A 67 23.94 -11.95 -3.63
CA VAL A 67 25.32 -11.44 -3.54
C VAL A 67 26.11 -12.19 -2.48
N GLU A 68 25.51 -12.42 -1.31
CA GLU A 68 26.12 -13.22 -0.23
C GLU A 68 26.41 -14.66 -0.68
N GLY A 69 25.47 -15.30 -1.38
CA GLY A 69 25.64 -16.65 -1.89
C GLY A 69 26.80 -16.80 -2.89
N VAL A 70 27.04 -15.79 -3.74
CA VAL A 70 28.19 -15.80 -4.66
C VAL A 70 29.51 -15.51 -3.92
N THR A 71 29.48 -14.67 -2.89
CA THR A 71 30.69 -14.24 -2.16
C THR A 71 31.18 -15.29 -1.18
N ASN A 72 30.27 -15.98 -0.47
CA ASN A 72 30.60 -17.00 0.53
C ASN A 72 30.92 -18.38 -0.08
N ASN A 73 30.63 -18.57 -1.38
CA ASN A 73 30.99 -19.79 -2.13
C ASN A 73 32.31 -19.62 -2.91
N LYS A 74 33.12 -18.63 -2.53
CA LYS A 74 34.45 -18.34 -3.06
C LYS A 74 35.45 -18.34 -1.91
#